data_AF-A0A534UQC6-F1
#
_entry.id   AF-A0A534UQC6-F1
#
_cell.length_a   1.000
_cell.length_b   1.000
_cell.length_c   1.000
_cell.angle_alpha   90.00
_cell.angle_beta   90.00
_cell.angle_gamma   90.00
#
_symmetry.space_group_name_H-M   'P 1'
#
loop_
_entity.id
_entity.type
_entity.pdbx_description
1 polymer ?
#
loop_
_entity_poly.entity_id
_entity_poly.type
_entity_poly.pdbx_seq_one_letter_code
_entity_poly.pdbx_strand_id
1 'polypeptide(L)' 'MRWSAAAAGLALTIAGIYSIGDEFHQWFVPGRTAAATDCLIDVSGAAAGQGLLAAWARMPRS' A
#
# COMPACT_ATOMS: atom_id res chain seq x y z
N MET A 1 -15.67 14.74 1.96
CA MET A 1 -14.35 14.26 2.42
C MET A 1 -13.31 14.77 1.43
N ARG A 2 -12.34 15.58 1.88
CA ARG A 2 -11.29 16.12 1.00
C ARG A 2 -10.13 15.14 1.04
N TRP A 3 -9.71 14.62 -0.11
CA TRP A 3 -8.51 13.77 -0.17
C TRP A 3 -7.27 14.61 0.16
N SER A 4 -6.50 14.16 1.15
CA SER A 4 -5.25 14.82 1.56
C SER A 4 -4.07 14.14 0.91
N ALA A 5 -3.35 14.86 0.05
CA ALA A 5 -2.13 14.35 -0.59
C ALA A 5 -1.04 14.00 0.44
N ALA A 6 -0.93 14.79 1.51
CA ALA A 6 0.00 14.51 2.60
C ALA A 6 -0.35 13.21 3.34
N ALA A 7 -1.64 12.98 3.64
CA ALA A 7 -2.09 11.74 4.26
C ALA A 7 -1.91 10.54 3.32
N ALA A 8 -2.11 10.74 2.01
CA ALA A 8 -1.86 9.71 1.00
C ALA A 8 -0.36 9.33 0.95
N GLY A 9 0.53 10.32 0.87
CA GLY A 9 1.97 10.09 0.91
C GLY A 9 2.41 9.38 2.19
N LEU A 10 1.89 9.80 3.36
CA LEU A 10 2.20 9.14 4.63
C LEU A 10 1.72 7.67 4.64
N ALA A 11 0.52 7.39 4.13
CA ALA A 11 0.01 6.03 4.04
C ALA A 11 0.89 5.14 3.15
N LEU A 12 1.38 5.65 2.02
CA LEU A 12 2.31 4.92 1.15
C LEU A 12 3.65 4.66 1.81
N THR A 13 4.20 5.65 2.53
CA THR A 13 5.43 5.46 3.31
C THR A 13 5.26 4.40 4.38
N ILE A 14 4.15 4.42 5.12
CA ILE A 14 3.85 3.40 6.13
C ILE A 14 3.70 2.02 5.49
N ALA A 15 2.98 1.92 4.37
CA ALA A 15 2.81 0.65 3.65
C ALA A 15 4.15 0.07 3.18
N GLY A 16 5.05 0.91 2.64
CA GLY A 16 6.38 0.45 2.22
C GLY A 16 7.32 0.07 3.37
N ILE A 17 7.26 0.79 4.50
CA ILE A 17 8.00 0.37 5.70
C ILE A 17 7.44 -0.95 6.25
N TYR A 18 6.12 -1.09 6.25
CA TYR A 18 5.45 -2.30 6.73
C TYR A 18 5.75 -3.51 5.85
N SER A 19 5.78 -3.36 4.52
CA SER A 19 6.12 -4.45 3.60
C SER A 19 7.54 -4.96 3.83
N ILE A 20 8.51 -4.08 4.10
CA ILE A 20 9.88 -4.50 4.48
C ILE A 20 9.85 -5.37 5.73
N GLY A 21 9.03 -5.00 6.72
CA GLY A 21 8.82 -5.79 7.92
C GLY A 21 8.18 -7.16 7.65
N ASP A 22 7.22 -7.24 6.72
CA ASP A 22 6.59 -8.50 6.31
C ASP A 22 7.61 -9.42 5.63
N GLU A 23 8.39 -8.89 4.69
CA GLU A 23 9.46 -9.64 4.01
C GLU A 23 10.54 -10.13 4.99
N PHE A 24 10.92 -9.29 5.95
CA PHE A 24 11.81 -9.70 7.03
C PHE A 24 11.19 -10.80 7.89
N HIS A 25 9.90 -10.71 8.22
CA HIS A 25 9.18 -11.76 8.95
C HIS A 25 9.12 -13.06 8.16
N GLN A 26 8.91 -12.99 6.83
CA GLN A 26 8.85 -14.15 5.95
C GLN A 26 10.15 -14.97 5.93
N TRP A 27 11.32 -14.38 6.19
CA TRP A 27 12.57 -15.13 6.36
C TRP A 27 12.52 -16.17 7.49
N PHE A 28 11.65 -15.97 8.47
CA PHE A 28 11.48 -16.88 9.60
C PHE A 28 10.28 -17.82 9.46
N VAL A 29 9.48 -17.67 8.40
CA VAL A 29 8.29 -18.49 8.16
C VAL A 29 8.64 -19.62 7.18
N PRO A 30 8.67 -20.89 7.63
CA PRO A 30 8.97 -22.01 6.76
C PRO A 30 7.97 -22.09 5.59
N GLY A 31 8.49 -22.28 4.37
CA GLY A 31 7.67 -22.37 3.15
C GLY A 31 7.23 -21.03 2.56
N ARG A 32 7.65 -19.90 3.13
CA ARG A 32 7.55 -18.58 2.50
C ARG A 32 8.89 -18.17 1.87
N THR A 33 8.84 -17.29 0.88
CA THR A 33 10.03 -16.76 0.20
C THR A 33 9.90 -15.27 0.19
N ALA A 34 10.78 -14.61 0.94
CA ALA A 34 10.84 -13.17 0.89
C ALA A 34 11.47 -12.70 -0.42
N ALA A 35 10.85 -11.71 -1.06
CA ALA A 35 11.29 -11.08 -2.28
C ALA A 35 11.15 -9.56 -2.18
N ALA A 36 12.23 -8.84 -2.49
CA ALA A 36 12.20 -7.38 -2.53
C ALA A 36 11.16 -6.82 -3.54
N THR A 37 10.77 -7.63 -4.53
CA THR A 37 9.69 -7.30 -5.48
C THR A 37 8.32 -7.24 -4.82
N ASP A 38 8.10 -7.96 -3.72
CA ASP A 38 6.79 -8.02 -3.06
C ASP A 38 6.52 -6.71 -2.32
N CYS A 39 7.56 -6.05 -1.79
CA CYS A 39 7.47 -4.66 -1.31
C CYS A 39 6.99 -3.68 -2.40
N LEU A 40 7.43 -3.87 -3.66
CA LEU A 40 6.98 -3.02 -4.77
C LEU A 40 5.51 -3.30 -5.09
N ILE A 41 5.07 -4.55 -4.99
CA ILE A 41 3.68 -4.96 -5.18
C ILE A 41 2.79 -4.33 -4.10
N ASP A 42 3.20 -4.40 -2.84
CA ASP A 42 2.45 -3.82 -1.72
C ASP A 42 2.26 -2.31 -1.86
N VAL A 43 3.34 -1.57 -2.15
CA VAL A 43 3.28 -0.11 -2.33
C VAL A 43 2.45 0.25 -3.57
N SER A 44 2.58 -0.51 -4.67
CA SER A 44 1.79 -0.29 -5.88
C SER A 44 0.30 -0.56 -5.65
N GLY A 45 -0.03 -1.62 -4.90
CA GLY A 45 -1.40 -1.96 -4.50
C GLY A 45 -2.00 -0.89 -3.59
N ALA A 46 -1.23 -0.39 -2.62
CA ALA A 46 -1.65 0.72 -1.76
C ALA A 46 -1.94 2.00 -2.59
N ALA A 47 -1.06 2.36 -3.52
CA ALA A 47 -1.24 3.51 -4.40
C ALA A 47 -2.47 3.38 -5.31
N ALA A 48 -2.65 2.20 -5.92
CA ALA A 48 -3.82 1.91 -6.74
C ALA A 48 -5.13 2.00 -5.92
N GLY A 49 -5.16 1.40 -4.73
CA GLY A 49 -6.31 1.43 -3.83
C GLY A 49 -6.67 2.87 -3.41
N GLN A 50 -5.68 3.70 -3.07
CA GLN A 50 -5.92 5.11 -2.78
C GLN A 50 -6.47 5.87 -4.00
N GLY A 51 -5.94 5.62 -5.19
CA GLY A 51 -6.43 6.22 -6.43
C GLY A 51 -7.89 5.88 -6.72
N LEU A 52 -8.26 4.60 -6.55
CA LEU A 52 -9.64 4.13 -6.74
C LEU A 52 -10.61 4.76 -5.73
N LEU A 53 -10.24 4.80 -4.44
CA LEU A 53 -11.05 5.45 -3.41
C LEU A 53 -11.16 6.97 -3.65
N ALA A 54 -10.10 7.60 -4.16
CA ALA A 54 -10.10 9.01 -4.54
C ALA A 54 -11.04 9.30 -5.71
N ALA A 55 -11.02 8.45 -6.73
CA ALA A 55 -11.95 8.54 -7.86
C ALA A 55 -13.39 8.31 -7.41
N TRP A 56 -13.64 7.27 -6.60
CA TRP A 56 -14.97 6.97 -6.05
C TRP A 56 -15.55 8.13 -5.27
N ALA A 57 -14.75 8.77 -4.41
CA ALA A 57 -15.21 9.90 -3.62
C ALA A 57 -15.63 11.12 -4.47
N ARG A 58 -15.18 11.20 -5.73
CA ARG A 58 -15.50 12.27 -6.68
C ARG A 58 -16.67 11.93 -7.62
N MET A 59 -17.11 10.66 -7.66
CA MET A 59 -18.23 10.27 -8.53
C MET A 59 -19.54 10.87 -8.01
N PRO A 60 -20.35 11.50 -8.89
CA PRO A 60 -21.71 11.93 -8.55
C PRO A 60 -22.54 10.72 -8.13
N ARG A 61 -23.20 10.80 -6.98
CA ARG A 61 -24.21 9.81 -6.59
C ARG A 61 -25.54 10.28 -7.19
N SER A 62 -25.97 9.62 -8.27
CA SER A 62 -27.31 9.77 -8.87
C SER A 62 -28.38 9.15 -8.00
#